data_AF-A0A081AZN2-F1
#
_entry.id   AF-A0A081AZN2-F1
#
_cell.length_a   1.000
_cell.length_b   1.000
_cell.length_c   1.000
_cell.angle_alpha   90.00
_cell.angle_beta   90.00
_cell.angle_gamma   90.00
#
_symmetry.space_group_name_H-M   'P 1'
#
loop_
_entity.id
_entity.type
_entity.pdbx_description
1 polymer ?
#
loop_
_entity_poly.entity_id
_entity_poly.type
_entity_poly.pdbx_seq_one_letter_code
_entity_poly.pdbx_strand_id
1 'polypeptide(L)'
;MSRQNARGSQAARDHVERVLSELHERNIERELDIIQYSNVATHKIDDESTDTPLMDPFRELGGSSAIKDMTNFSLQEFNTLWLSLREHVLANYNVGRGKRSDVKLKDAFFMTLVMLKEDRTWDSNDKRFKLATTTFTDVVTKFIKMLSPRVYKNSRGAL
;
A
#
# COMPACT_ATOMS: atom_id res chain seq x y z
N MET A 1 -52.25 -1.58 -3.84
CA MET A 1 -51.02 -1.28 -4.60
C MET A 1 -49.71 -1.52 -3.82
N SER A 2 -49.72 -1.82 -2.51
CA SER A 2 -48.49 -1.96 -1.70
C SER A 2 -47.70 -3.28 -1.83
N ARG A 3 -48.31 -4.39 -2.28
CA ARG A 3 -47.66 -5.70 -2.36
C ARG A 3 -46.69 -5.87 -3.53
N GLN A 4 -46.90 -5.16 -4.65
CA GLN A 4 -46.03 -5.21 -5.82
C GLN A 4 -44.71 -4.45 -5.59
N ASN A 5 -44.76 -3.27 -4.93
CA ASN A 5 -43.56 -2.53 -4.56
C ASN A 5 -42.69 -3.27 -3.53
N ALA A 6 -43.30 -3.95 -2.55
CA ALA A 6 -42.56 -4.74 -1.57
C ALA A 6 -41.83 -5.94 -2.19
N ARG A 7 -42.47 -6.64 -3.15
CA ARG A 7 -41.84 -7.76 -3.89
C ARG A 7 -40.70 -7.31 -4.79
N GLY A 8 -40.85 -6.17 -5.49
CA GLY A 8 -39.77 -5.59 -6.30
C GLY A 8 -38.57 -5.16 -5.46
N SER A 9 -38.82 -4.56 -4.28
CA SER A 9 -37.77 -4.17 -3.34
C SER A 9 -37.06 -5.38 -2.70
N GLN A 10 -37.76 -6.49 -2.47
CA GLN A 10 -37.15 -7.69 -1.91
C GLN A 10 -36.29 -8.40 -2.97
N ALA A 11 -36.82 -8.57 -4.19
CA ALA A 11 -36.07 -9.18 -5.28
C ALA A 11 -34.78 -8.41 -5.63
N ALA A 12 -34.80 -7.07 -5.52
CA ALA A 12 -33.60 -6.25 -5.70
C ALA A 12 -32.56 -6.48 -4.59
N ARG A 13 -32.99 -6.65 -3.33
CA ARG A 13 -32.09 -6.96 -2.20
C ARG A 13 -31.46 -8.33 -2.36
N ASP A 14 -32.28 -9.34 -2.68
CA ASP A 14 -31.82 -10.71 -2.86
C ASP A 14 -30.81 -10.81 -4.03
N HIS A 15 -31.03 -10.03 -5.09
CA HIS A 15 -30.08 -9.93 -6.21
C HIS A 15 -28.74 -9.32 -5.78
N VAL A 16 -28.76 -8.22 -5.02
CA VAL A 16 -27.54 -7.57 -4.53
C VAL A 16 -26.78 -8.49 -3.58
N GLU A 17 -27.48 -9.16 -2.67
CA GLU A 17 -26.87 -10.12 -1.73
C GLU A 17 -26.19 -11.27 -2.47
N ARG A 18 -26.83 -11.83 -3.49
CA ARG A 18 -26.23 -12.86 -4.35
C ARG A 18 -24.95 -12.36 -5.03
N VAL A 19 -24.98 -11.17 -5.62
CA VAL A 19 -23.81 -10.58 -6.29
C VAL A 19 -22.67 -10.34 -5.30
N LEU A 20 -22.96 -9.90 -4.08
CA LEU A 20 -21.95 -9.71 -3.03
C LEU A 20 -21.32 -11.03 -2.58
N SER A 21 -22.11 -12.10 -2.42
CA SER A 21 -21.58 -13.44 -2.11
C SER A 21 -20.71 -13.98 -3.23
N GLU A 22 -21.13 -13.86 -4.48
CA GLU A 22 -20.33 -14.26 -5.66
C GLU A 22 -19.01 -13.47 -5.75
N LEU A 23 -19.01 -12.19 -5.37
CA LEU A 23 -17.79 -11.38 -5.29
C LEU A 23 -16.86 -11.83 -4.17
N HIS A 24 -17.42 -12.17 -3.01
CA HIS A 24 -16.66 -12.65 -1.86
C HIS A 24 -15.98 -13.99 -2.15
N GLU A 25 -16.71 -14.94 -2.72
CA GLU A 25 -16.16 -16.24 -3.13
C GLU A 25 -15.04 -16.08 -4.16
N ARG A 26 -15.24 -15.25 -5.20
CA ARG A 26 -14.18 -14.95 -6.17
C ARG A 26 -12.97 -14.23 -5.58
N ASN A 27 -13.15 -13.45 -4.50
CA ASN A 27 -12.02 -12.86 -3.78
C ASN A 27 -11.24 -13.94 -3.04
N ILE A 28 -11.92 -14.86 -2.35
CA ILE A 28 -11.29 -15.99 -1.67
C ILE A 28 -10.52 -16.85 -2.67
N GLU A 29 -11.13 -17.22 -3.79
CA GLU A 29 -10.48 -18.02 -4.85
C GLU A 29 -9.24 -17.33 -5.40
N ARG A 30 -9.31 -16.02 -5.67
CA ARG A 30 -8.13 -15.25 -6.10
C ARG A 30 -7.03 -15.23 -5.04
N GLU A 31 -7.37 -15.08 -3.77
CA GLU A 31 -6.37 -15.14 -2.69
C GLU A 31 -5.71 -16.52 -2.60
N LEU A 32 -6.48 -17.60 -2.77
CA LEU A 32 -5.95 -18.97 -2.79
C LEU A 32 -5.07 -19.22 -4.02
N ASP A 33 -5.47 -18.75 -5.20
CA ASP A 33 -4.71 -18.87 -6.44
C ASP A 33 -3.37 -18.14 -6.36
N ILE A 34 -3.35 -16.93 -5.77
CA ILE A 34 -2.12 -16.17 -5.50
C ILE A 34 -1.17 -16.94 -4.57
N ILE A 35 -1.72 -17.62 -3.54
CA ILE A 35 -0.91 -18.46 -2.64
C ILE A 35 -0.38 -19.69 -3.37
N GLN A 36 -1.22 -20.36 -4.16
CA GLN A 36 -0.91 -21.64 -4.79
C GLN A 36 0.03 -21.53 -5.99
N TYR A 37 -0.11 -20.49 -6.80
CA TYR A 37 0.61 -20.29 -8.06
C TYR A 37 1.50 -19.04 -8.04
N SER A 38 1.97 -18.64 -6.86
CA SER A 38 2.89 -17.51 -6.73
C SER A 38 4.16 -17.76 -7.55
N ASN A 39 4.27 -17.11 -8.71
CA ASN A 39 5.49 -17.07 -9.53
C ASN A 39 6.51 -16.05 -8.97
N VAL A 40 6.23 -15.48 -7.80
CA VAL A 40 7.16 -14.60 -7.09
C VAL A 40 8.30 -15.47 -6.58
N ALA A 41 9.51 -15.20 -7.07
CA ALA A 41 10.72 -15.88 -6.61
C ALA A 41 10.73 -15.99 -5.09
N THR A 42 11.01 -17.18 -4.56
CA THR A 42 11.14 -17.45 -3.13
C THR A 42 12.01 -16.36 -2.54
N HIS A 43 11.42 -15.63 -1.60
CA HIS A 43 11.99 -14.48 -0.92
C HIS A 43 13.47 -14.75 -0.62
N LYS A 44 14.38 -13.99 -1.24
CA LYS A 44 15.62 -13.68 -0.53
C LYS A 44 15.14 -12.94 0.69
N ILE A 45 15.14 -13.64 1.82
CA ILE A 45 14.96 -13.05 3.14
C ILE A 45 15.79 -11.77 3.11
N ASP A 46 15.14 -10.65 3.42
CA ASP A 46 15.83 -9.41 3.76
C ASP A 46 16.69 -9.76 4.97
N ASP A 47 17.87 -10.34 4.74
CA ASP A 47 18.88 -10.69 5.75
C ASP A 47 19.34 -9.43 6.49
N GLU A 48 19.08 -8.28 5.88
CA GLU A 48 19.16 -7.00 6.53
C GLU A 48 17.82 -6.69 7.17
N SER A 49 17.78 -6.83 8.50
CA SER A 49 16.84 -6.12 9.38
C SER A 49 16.87 -4.63 9.02
N THR A 50 16.07 -4.24 8.03
CA THR A 50 15.94 -2.85 7.63
C THR A 50 15.15 -2.20 8.76
N ASP A 51 15.85 -1.45 9.61
CA ASP A 51 15.28 -0.61 10.68
C ASP A 51 14.08 0.20 10.13
N THR A 52 12.86 -0.16 10.54
CA THR A 52 11.60 0.46 10.11
C THR A 52 10.75 0.94 11.30
N PRO A 53 11.27 1.85 12.13
CA PRO A 53 10.62 2.28 13.37
C PRO A 53 9.21 2.89 13.18
N LEU A 54 8.83 3.30 11.96
CA LEU A 54 7.47 3.79 11.68
C LEU A 54 6.52 2.68 11.21
N MET A 55 7.02 1.65 10.53
CA MET A 55 6.23 0.49 10.12
C MET A 55 6.11 -0.57 11.21
N ASP A 56 7.18 -0.78 11.99
CA ASP A 56 7.32 -1.83 12.99
C ASP A 56 6.18 -1.83 14.02
N PRO A 57 5.77 -0.70 14.61
CA PRO A 57 4.68 -0.69 15.59
C PRO A 57 3.36 -1.24 15.04
N PHE A 58 3.04 -0.98 13.77
CA PHE A 58 1.82 -1.49 13.14
C PHE A 58 1.92 -2.99 12.87
N ARG A 59 3.10 -3.46 12.44
CA ARG A 59 3.37 -4.88 12.19
C ARG A 59 3.39 -5.68 13.50
N GLU A 60 3.97 -5.15 14.55
CA GLU A 60 4.05 -5.81 15.87
C GLU A 60 2.67 -5.95 16.51
N LEU A 61 1.82 -4.93 16.42
CA LEU A 61 0.48 -4.94 17.03
C LEU A 61 -0.57 -5.67 16.18
N GLY A 62 -0.54 -5.50 14.86
CA GLY A 62 -1.60 -5.97 13.95
C GLY A 62 -1.14 -6.96 12.88
N GLY A 63 0.11 -7.45 12.97
CA GLY A 63 0.67 -8.44 12.06
C GLY A 63 0.74 -7.98 10.60
N SER A 64 0.83 -8.96 9.70
CA SER A 64 0.85 -8.71 8.26
C SER A 64 -0.47 -8.13 7.73
N SER A 65 -1.60 -8.39 8.39
CA SER A 65 -2.91 -7.85 8.02
C SER A 65 -2.96 -6.34 8.17
N ALA A 66 -2.37 -5.77 9.24
CA ALA A 66 -2.32 -4.32 9.41
C ALA A 66 -1.57 -3.62 8.25
N ILE A 67 -0.51 -4.24 7.73
CA ILE A 67 0.22 -3.70 6.58
C ILE A 67 -0.64 -3.73 5.30
N LYS A 68 -1.39 -4.82 5.08
CA LYS A 68 -2.37 -4.93 3.97
C LYS A 68 -3.48 -3.89 4.11
N ASP A 69 -4.03 -3.73 5.30
CA ASP A 69 -5.08 -2.74 5.59
C ASP A 69 -4.57 -1.32 5.44
N MET A 70 -3.28 -1.06 5.66
CA MET A 70 -2.69 0.27 5.51
C MET A 70 -2.20 0.61 4.09
N THR A 71 -1.91 -0.39 3.25
CA THR A 71 -1.25 -0.14 1.95
C THR A 71 -1.93 -0.77 0.74
N ASN A 72 -2.92 -1.65 0.94
CA ASN A 72 -3.49 -2.59 -0.04
C ASN A 72 -2.53 -3.70 -0.52
N PHE A 73 -1.30 -3.77 0.00
CA PHE A 73 -0.34 -4.82 -0.33
C PHE A 73 -0.14 -5.75 0.87
N SER A 74 -0.16 -7.06 0.63
CA SER A 74 0.34 -8.01 1.64
C SER A 74 1.79 -7.65 2.01
N LEU A 75 2.22 -8.08 3.20
CA LEU A 75 3.60 -7.83 3.63
C LEU A 75 4.64 -8.36 2.62
N GLN A 76 4.34 -9.48 1.95
CA GLN A 76 5.18 -10.05 0.90
C GLN A 76 5.22 -9.14 -0.34
N GLU A 77 4.07 -8.71 -0.87
CA GLU A 77 4.01 -7.82 -2.02
C GLU A 77 4.68 -6.47 -1.73
N PHE A 78 4.46 -5.93 -0.53
CA PHE A 78 5.12 -4.72 -0.05
C PHE A 78 6.64 -4.86 -0.10
N ASN A 79 7.19 -5.96 0.43
CA ASN A 79 8.63 -6.21 0.42
C ASN A 79 9.17 -6.44 -1.00
N THR A 80 8.44 -7.16 -1.85
CA THR A 80 8.81 -7.35 -3.26
C THR A 80 8.87 -6.01 -4.00
N LEU A 81 7.86 -5.15 -3.79
CA LEU A 81 7.81 -3.83 -4.39
C LEU A 81 8.95 -2.95 -3.86
N TRP A 82 9.21 -2.97 -2.55
CA TRP A 82 10.34 -2.29 -1.93
C TRP A 82 11.67 -2.71 -2.56
N LEU A 83 11.95 -4.01 -2.68
CA LEU A 83 13.18 -4.53 -3.27
C LEU A 83 13.36 -4.06 -4.72
N SER A 84 12.28 -4.00 -5.51
CA SER A 84 12.33 -3.50 -6.89
C SER A 84 12.70 -2.00 -6.98
N LEU A 85 12.40 -1.23 -5.94
CA LEU A 85 12.64 0.22 -5.85
C LEU A 85 13.91 0.59 -5.08
N ARG A 86 14.43 -0.32 -4.24
CA ARG A 86 15.47 -0.07 -3.24
C ARG A 86 16.71 0.61 -3.81
N GLU A 87 17.32 0.06 -4.87
CA GLU A 87 18.53 0.60 -5.49
C GLU A 87 18.36 2.06 -5.92
N HIS A 88 17.23 2.37 -6.58
CA HIS A 88 16.91 3.73 -7.03
C HIS A 88 16.68 4.67 -5.84
N VAL A 89 15.95 4.21 -4.83
CA VAL A 89 15.65 5.02 -3.63
C VAL A 89 16.93 5.31 -2.85
N LEU A 90 17.81 4.32 -2.67
CA LEU A 90 19.10 4.48 -1.99
C LEU A 90 19.98 5.52 -2.68
N ALA A 91 20.03 5.49 -4.02
CA ALA A 91 20.81 6.43 -4.81
C ALA A 91 20.28 7.87 -4.78
N ASN A 92 18.97 8.09 -4.57
CA ASN A 92 18.35 9.40 -4.80
C ASN A 92 17.72 10.06 -3.56
N TYR A 93 17.43 9.34 -2.47
CA TYR A 93 16.63 9.87 -1.36
C TYR A 93 17.24 11.07 -0.63
N ASN A 94 18.56 11.02 -0.40
CA ASN A 94 19.27 12.11 0.28
C ASN A 94 20.00 13.04 -0.69
N VAL A 95 19.89 12.82 -2.01
CA VAL A 95 20.47 13.73 -3.01
C VAL A 95 19.74 15.07 -2.97
N GLY A 96 20.51 16.16 -3.12
CA GLY A 96 20.02 17.54 -3.12
C GLY A 96 19.46 18.01 -1.78
N ARG A 97 19.63 17.24 -0.70
CA ARG A 97 19.20 17.58 0.65
C ARG A 97 20.38 18.17 1.40
N GLY A 98 20.29 19.43 1.82
CA GLY A 98 21.31 20.05 2.68
C GLY A 98 21.49 19.32 4.02
N LYS A 99 20.43 18.64 4.50
CA LYS A 99 20.44 17.74 5.66
C LYS A 99 19.82 16.39 5.27
N ARG A 100 20.42 15.28 5.71
CA ARG A 100 19.85 13.93 5.55
C ARG A 100 18.50 13.84 6.29
N SER A 101 17.55 13.09 5.72
CA SER A 101 16.27 12.85 6.37
C SER A 101 16.41 11.88 7.54
N ASP A 102 15.72 12.18 8.64
CA ASP A 102 15.67 11.35 9.83
C ASP A 102 14.74 10.13 9.62
N VAL A 103 13.76 10.23 8.70
CA VAL A 103 12.90 9.11 8.28
C VAL A 103 13.66 8.14 7.37
N LYS A 104 13.64 6.85 7.72
CA LYS A 104 14.28 5.75 6.98
C LYS A 104 13.63 5.53 5.61
N LEU A 105 14.37 4.92 4.69
CA LEU A 105 13.95 4.80 3.29
C LEU A 105 12.69 3.92 3.13
N LYS A 106 12.65 2.78 3.82
CA LYS A 106 11.54 1.82 3.78
C LYS A 106 10.32 2.34 4.55
N ASP A 107 10.53 3.09 5.63
CA ASP A 107 9.46 3.85 6.30
C ASP A 107 8.87 4.95 5.40
N ALA A 108 9.70 5.72 4.70
CA ALA A 108 9.23 6.72 3.76
C ALA A 108 8.41 6.11 2.61
N PHE A 109 8.81 4.92 2.15
CA PHE A 109 8.03 4.14 1.19
C PHE A 109 6.67 3.72 1.77
N PHE A 110 6.66 3.15 2.97
CA PHE A 110 5.44 2.77 3.69
C PHE A 110 4.49 3.95 3.87
N MET A 111 4.98 5.07 4.41
CA MET A 111 4.19 6.30 4.59
C MET A 111 3.59 6.81 3.27
N THR A 112 4.34 6.71 2.17
CA THR A 112 3.88 7.12 0.85
C THR A 112 2.72 6.24 0.37
N LEU A 113 2.82 4.91 0.51
CA LEU A 113 1.72 4.01 0.14
C LEU A 113 0.47 4.24 1.00
N VAL A 114 0.65 4.47 2.30
CA VAL A 114 -0.47 4.80 3.22
C VAL A 114 -1.17 6.08 2.78
N MET A 115 -0.41 7.11 2.44
CA MET A 115 -0.98 8.37 1.94
C MET A 115 -1.69 8.19 0.60
N LEU A 116 -1.18 7.33 -0.28
CA LEU A 116 -1.81 7.07 -1.58
C LEU A 116 -3.06 6.17 -1.47
N LYS A 117 -3.13 5.32 -0.44
CA LYS A 117 -4.30 4.49 -0.16
C LYS A 117 -5.46 5.32 0.40
N GLU A 118 -5.20 6.10 1.43
CA GLU A 118 -6.24 6.77 2.20
C GLU A 118 -6.71 8.05 1.50
N ASP A 119 -8.02 8.26 1.43
CA ASP A 119 -8.67 9.49 0.96
C ASP A 119 -8.62 10.64 2.00
N ARG A 120 -7.79 10.48 3.03
CA ARG A 120 -7.71 11.41 4.17
C ARG A 120 -6.74 12.55 3.89
N THR A 121 -6.96 13.65 4.61
CA THR A 121 -6.06 14.81 4.59
C THR A 121 -4.69 14.47 5.19
N TRP A 122 -3.66 15.22 4.76
CA TRP A 122 -2.29 15.12 5.28
C TRP A 122 -2.23 15.19 6.82
N ASP A 123 -3.06 16.04 7.44
CA ASP A 123 -3.18 16.23 8.91
C ASP A 123 -3.79 15.05 9.69
N SER A 124 -4.33 14.06 8.98
CA SER A 124 -4.81 12.82 9.60
C SER A 124 -3.72 11.75 9.61
N ASN A 125 -2.84 11.76 8.59
CA ASN A 125 -1.80 10.75 8.43
C ASN A 125 -0.51 11.11 9.18
N ASP A 126 -0.17 12.39 9.34
CA ASP A 126 0.96 12.82 10.16
C ASP A 126 0.86 12.37 11.63
N LYS A 127 -0.35 12.48 12.23
CA LYS A 127 -0.67 12.03 13.59
C LYS A 127 -0.49 10.53 13.74
N ARG A 128 -0.84 9.75 12.71
CA ARG A 128 -0.66 8.29 12.69
C ARG A 128 0.81 7.90 12.85
N PHE A 129 1.72 8.66 12.23
CA PHE A 129 3.17 8.43 12.32
C PHE A 129 3.87 9.23 13.41
N LYS A 130 3.12 10.03 14.20
CA LYS A 130 3.66 10.93 15.23
C LYS A 130 4.73 11.88 14.69
N LEU A 131 4.55 12.36 13.46
CA LEU A 131 5.44 13.31 12.79
C LEU A 131 4.79 14.69 12.72
N ALA A 132 5.61 15.73 12.61
CA ALA A 132 5.10 17.04 12.21
C ALA A 132 4.55 16.97 10.78
N THR A 133 3.43 17.65 10.52
CA THR A 133 2.76 17.69 9.21
C THR A 133 3.71 18.10 8.08
N THR A 134 4.60 19.06 8.36
CA THR A 134 5.64 19.53 7.42
C THR A 134 6.60 18.41 7.04
N THR A 135 7.13 17.69 8.04
CA THR A 135 8.00 16.53 7.82
C THR A 135 7.30 15.43 7.02
N PHE A 136 6.06 15.10 7.40
CA PHE A 136 5.25 14.09 6.70
C PHE A 136 5.08 14.45 5.22
N THR A 137 4.62 15.68 4.96
CA THR A 137 4.36 16.19 3.61
C THR A 137 5.63 16.23 2.76
N ASP A 138 6.74 16.69 3.34
CA ASP A 138 8.04 16.77 2.64
C ASP A 138 8.57 15.39 2.28
N VAL A 139 8.49 14.42 3.19
CA VAL A 139 8.96 13.04 2.95
C VAL A 139 8.16 12.41 1.81
N VAL A 140 6.83 12.41 1.92
CA VAL A 140 5.95 11.79 0.92
C VAL A 140 6.05 12.49 -0.43
N THR A 141 6.01 13.83 -0.46
CA THR A 141 6.11 14.59 -1.71
C THR A 141 7.45 14.36 -2.41
N LYS A 142 8.56 14.35 -1.65
CA LYS A 142 9.88 14.06 -2.22
C LYS A 142 9.94 12.63 -2.75
N PHE A 143 9.37 11.66 -2.02
CA PHE A 143 9.34 10.27 -2.43
C PHE A 143 8.59 10.10 -3.75
N ILE A 144 7.40 10.69 -3.89
CA ILE A 144 6.62 10.69 -5.14
C ILE A 144 7.40 11.34 -6.29
N LYS A 145 8.01 12.51 -6.06
CA LYS A 145 8.83 13.20 -7.08
C LYS A 145 10.03 12.37 -7.53
N MET A 146 10.64 11.61 -6.62
CA MET A 146 11.77 10.74 -6.93
C MET A 146 11.36 9.52 -7.76
N LEU A 147 10.17 8.97 -7.52
CA LEU A 147 9.65 7.82 -8.26
C LEU A 147 9.08 8.20 -9.63
N SER A 148 8.54 9.41 -9.78
CA SER A 148 7.89 9.90 -11.01
C SER A 148 8.74 9.65 -12.28
N PRO A 149 10.04 10.02 -12.34
CA PRO A 149 10.87 9.75 -13.53
C PRO A 149 10.99 8.27 -13.92
N ARG A 150 10.84 7.34 -12.98
CA ARG A 150 10.95 5.89 -13.24
C ARG A 150 9.61 5.31 -13.73
N VAL A 151 8.50 5.73 -13.13
CA VAL A 151 7.15 5.30 -13.52
C VAL A 151 6.78 5.82 -14.91
N TYR A 152 7.12 7.08 -15.23
CA TYR A 152 6.77 7.72 -16.51
C TYR A 152 7.77 7.50 -17.66
N LYS A 153 8.99 6.99 -17.38
CA LYS A 153 9.92 6.56 -18.44
C LYS A 153 9.59 5.16 -18.95
N ASN A 154 9.20 4.23 -18.07
CA ASN A 154 8.81 2.87 -18.47
C ASN A 154 7.53 2.82 -19.33
N SER A 155 6.67 3.84 -19.25
CA SER A 155 5.44 3.94 -20.05
C SER A 155 5.64 4.54 -21.44
N ARG A 156 6.84 5.06 -21.77
CA ARG A 156 7.18 5.62 -23.08
C ARG A 156 8.09 4.74 -23.94
N GLY A 157 8.46 3.55 -23.46
CA GLY A 157 9.23 2.56 -24.22
C GLY A 157 8.39 1.45 -24.87
N ALA A 158 7.06 1.58 -24.84
CA ALA A 158 6.10 0.57 -25.32
C ALA A 158 5.17 1.12 -26.42
N LEU A 159 5.64 2.07 -27.23
CA LEU A 159 4.99 2.55 -28.44
C LEU A 159 5.96 2.47 -29.61
#